data_AF-A0AAU3IV55-F1
#
_entry.id   AF-A0AAU3IV55-F1
#
_cell.length_a   1.000
_cell.length_b   1.000
_cell.length_c   1.000
_cell.angle_alpha   90.00
_cell.angle_beta   90.00
_cell.angle_gamma   90.00
#
_symmetry.space_group_name_H-M   'P 1'
#
loop_
_entity.id
_entity.type
_entity.pdbx_description
1 polymer ?
#
loop_
_entity_poly.entity_id
_entity_poly.type
_entity_poly.pdbx_seq_one_letter_code
_entity_poly.pdbx_strand_id
1 'polypeptide(L)'
;MRKIVAVSVLAAMTTLGTAAAVAAVAAGTGVRPGNGPRSAYRQAPTPPEGWPEGGVERQEVSQEQYGVLIGQCRYPKTGQARERCRTQVRAKYVVGAFNPALDCRTYSGISVCGTLELSAAQRACVEESTGGGLTRRRAEVECYAFR
;
A
#
# COMPACT_ATOMS: atom_id res chain seq x y z
N MET A 1 -1.61 -15.51 57.82
CA MET A 1 -1.68 -14.44 56.81
C MET A 1 -2.86 -14.73 55.90
N ARG A 2 -3.91 -13.90 55.96
CA ARG A 2 -5.19 -14.10 55.25
C ARG A 2 -5.03 -13.73 53.78
N LYS A 3 -5.42 -14.61 52.85
CA LYS A 3 -5.64 -14.27 51.44
C LYS A 3 -7.12 -14.49 51.13
N ILE A 4 -7.83 -13.38 50.91
CA ILE A 4 -9.19 -13.29 50.42
C ILE A 4 -9.08 -12.80 48.98
N VAL A 5 -9.52 -13.58 47.99
CA VAL A 5 -9.95 -13.11 46.65
C VAL A 5 -10.94 -14.17 46.13
N ALA A 6 -12.24 -13.99 46.39
CA ALA A 6 -13.25 -13.42 45.47
C ALA A 6 -13.58 -14.35 44.29
N VAL A 7 -14.67 -15.10 44.48
CA VAL A 7 -15.41 -15.88 43.49
C VAL A 7 -16.32 -14.91 42.72
N SER A 8 -16.25 -14.91 41.39
CA SER A 8 -17.23 -14.21 40.54
C SER A 8 -17.95 -15.22 39.65
N VAL A 9 -19.25 -15.33 39.88
CA VAL A 9 -20.20 -16.26 39.24
C VAL A 9 -21.17 -15.43 38.38
N LEU A 10 -21.35 -15.91 37.14
CA LEU A 10 -22.50 -15.83 36.22
C LEU A 10 -23.27 -14.51 35.98
N ALA A 11 -23.48 -14.19 34.69
CA ALA A 11 -24.78 -14.19 33.98
C ALA A 11 -24.61 -13.45 32.62
N ALA A 12 -24.69 -14.14 31.48
CA ALA A 12 -25.89 -14.31 30.64
C ALA A 12 -26.44 -12.99 30.06
N MET A 13 -26.53 -12.89 28.72
CA MET A 13 -27.81 -12.72 28.01
C MET A 13 -27.63 -12.67 26.49
N THR A 14 -28.42 -13.51 25.84
CA THR A 14 -28.74 -13.60 24.42
C THR A 14 -29.62 -12.44 23.96
N THR A 15 -29.40 -11.90 22.76
CA THR A 15 -30.46 -11.27 21.96
C THR A 15 -30.31 -11.65 20.49
N LEU A 16 -31.31 -12.41 20.02
CA LEU A 16 -31.65 -12.55 18.60
C LEU A 16 -32.08 -11.18 18.05
N GLY A 17 -31.68 -10.87 16.82
CA GLY A 17 -32.15 -9.72 16.05
C GLY A 17 -32.38 -10.11 14.60
N THR A 18 -33.65 -10.06 14.20
CA THR A 18 -34.26 -10.59 12.98
C THR A 18 -34.09 -9.64 11.77
N ALA A 19 -34.01 -10.26 10.59
CA ALA A 19 -34.35 -9.83 9.22
C ALA A 19 -34.65 -8.35 8.89
N ALA A 20 -34.10 -7.87 7.76
CA ALA A 20 -34.90 -7.36 6.64
C ALA A 20 -34.03 -7.15 5.39
N ALA A 21 -34.45 -7.76 4.28
CA ALA A 21 -33.96 -7.47 2.94
C ALA A 21 -34.42 -6.08 2.50
N VAL A 22 -33.56 -5.36 1.77
CA VAL A 22 -33.99 -4.26 0.90
C VAL A 22 -33.42 -4.51 -0.48
N ALA A 23 -34.32 -4.84 -1.40
CA ALA A 23 -34.08 -4.83 -2.84
C ALA A 23 -34.33 -3.42 -3.37
N ALA A 24 -33.51 -2.94 -4.30
CA ALA A 24 -33.95 -2.32 -5.57
C ALA A 24 -32.79 -1.65 -6.32
N VAL A 25 -32.43 -2.28 -7.43
CA VAL A 25 -32.11 -1.72 -8.77
C VAL A 25 -31.97 -0.20 -8.92
N ALA A 26 -30.83 0.21 -9.50
CA ALA A 26 -30.78 1.28 -10.48
C ALA A 26 -29.92 0.82 -11.68
N ALA A 27 -30.61 0.52 -12.77
CA ALA A 27 -30.01 0.32 -14.08
C ALA A 27 -29.51 1.67 -14.60
N GLY A 28 -28.19 1.84 -14.68
CA GLY A 28 -27.57 2.94 -15.41
C GLY A 28 -27.18 2.46 -16.81
N THR A 29 -28.03 2.79 -17.79
CA THR A 29 -27.76 2.58 -19.21
C THR A 29 -26.60 3.47 -19.69
N GLY A 30 -25.56 2.82 -20.21
CA GLY A 30 -24.78 3.17 -21.40
C GLY A 30 -24.23 4.59 -21.58
N VAL A 31 -22.89 4.71 -21.64
CA VAL A 31 -22.13 5.27 -22.79
C VAL A 31 -20.70 4.69 -22.76
N ARG A 32 -20.26 4.04 -23.85
CA ARG A 32 -18.84 3.89 -24.27
C ARG A 32 -18.69 4.67 -25.59
N PRO A 33 -17.48 4.83 -26.16
CA PRO A 33 -16.28 5.46 -25.64
C PRO A 33 -15.88 6.66 -26.52
N GLY A 34 -15.42 7.77 -25.93
CA GLY A 34 -14.85 8.88 -26.67
C GLY A 34 -13.38 8.63 -27.01
N ASN A 35 -13.08 8.37 -28.27
CA ASN A 35 -11.73 8.29 -28.82
C ASN A 35 -11.30 9.70 -29.28
N GLY A 36 -10.19 10.23 -28.74
CA GLY A 36 -9.62 11.50 -29.22
C GLY A 36 -8.48 12.01 -28.33
N PRO A 37 -7.26 12.21 -28.84
CA PRO A 37 -6.10 12.56 -28.03
C PRO A 37 -6.02 14.08 -27.86
N ARG A 38 -5.74 14.54 -26.63
CA ARG A 38 -5.01 15.79 -26.41
C ARG A 38 -4.59 15.94 -24.95
N SER A 39 -3.27 15.87 -24.81
CA SER A 39 -2.47 16.43 -23.74
C SER A 39 -3.06 17.78 -23.28
N ALA A 40 -3.64 17.77 -22.09
CA ALA A 40 -3.86 18.96 -21.30
C ALA A 40 -3.54 18.52 -19.88
N TYR A 41 -2.34 18.88 -19.43
CA TYR A 41 -2.11 19.19 -18.02
C TYR A 41 -3.29 20.06 -17.59
N ARG A 42 -4.30 19.43 -16.99
CA ARG A 42 -5.44 20.14 -16.40
C ARG A 42 -4.79 20.95 -15.29
N GLN A 43 -4.65 22.26 -15.51
CA GLN A 43 -3.96 23.16 -14.59
C GLN A 43 -4.43 22.83 -13.17
N ALA A 44 -3.48 22.42 -12.34
CA ALA A 44 -3.71 22.36 -10.91
C ALA A 44 -4.16 23.77 -10.48
N PRO A 45 -5.15 23.90 -9.58
CA PRO A 45 -5.49 25.20 -9.03
C PRO A 45 -4.23 25.83 -8.45
N THR A 46 -3.95 27.08 -8.81
CA THR A 46 -2.85 27.84 -8.21
C THR A 46 -3.01 27.83 -6.69
N PRO A 47 -2.01 27.37 -5.93
CA PRO A 47 -2.11 27.38 -4.47
C PRO A 47 -2.31 28.83 -4.00
N PRO A 48 -3.13 29.06 -2.95
CA PRO A 48 -3.24 30.38 -2.35
C PRO A 48 -1.88 30.82 -1.79
N GLU A 49 -1.51 32.08 -2.03
CA GLU A 49 -0.28 32.70 -1.52
C GLU A 49 -0.17 32.52 0.00
N GLY A 50 0.91 31.86 0.46
CA GLY A 50 1.22 31.73 1.89
C GLY A 50 1.54 30.33 2.41
N TRP A 51 1.77 29.32 1.57
CA TRP A 51 2.27 28.01 2.04
C TRP A 51 3.78 28.06 2.31
N PRO A 52 4.28 27.55 3.45
CA PRO A 52 5.71 27.42 3.68
C PRO A 52 6.31 26.47 2.64
N GLU A 53 7.29 26.97 1.88
CA GLU A 53 8.10 26.17 0.96
C GLU A 53 8.83 25.08 1.75
N GLY A 54 8.33 23.85 1.68
CA GLY A 54 8.86 22.75 2.48
C GLY A 54 7.89 21.60 2.78
N GLY A 55 6.68 21.61 2.22
CA GLY A 55 5.89 20.38 2.11
C GLY A 55 6.57 19.45 1.12
N VAL A 56 6.96 18.24 1.54
CA VAL A 56 7.37 17.20 0.60
C VAL A 56 6.20 16.94 -0.35
N GLU A 57 6.30 17.50 -1.56
CA GLU A 57 5.29 17.33 -2.58
C GLU A 57 5.15 15.82 -2.85
N ARG A 58 3.92 15.32 -2.68
CA ARG A 58 3.65 13.88 -2.89
C ARG A 58 3.89 13.57 -4.35
N GLN A 59 4.59 12.47 -4.62
CA GLN A 59 4.86 12.04 -5.97
C GLN A 59 3.59 11.48 -6.60
N GLU A 60 3.18 12.04 -7.75
CA GLU A 60 2.13 11.46 -8.56
C GLU A 60 2.59 10.12 -9.14
N VAL A 61 1.68 9.16 -9.21
CA VAL A 61 1.86 7.85 -9.83
C VAL A 61 0.55 7.38 -10.48
N SER A 62 0.63 6.50 -11.49
CA SER A 62 -0.58 5.93 -12.06
C SER A 62 -1.31 5.04 -11.05
N GLN A 63 -2.59 4.76 -11.31
CA GLN A 63 -3.38 3.81 -10.52
C GLN A 63 -2.71 2.43 -10.42
N GLU A 64 -2.10 1.96 -11.51
CA GLU A 64 -1.39 0.68 -11.55
C GLU A 64 -0.12 0.70 -10.69
N GLN A 65 0.70 1.75 -10.82
CA GLN A 65 1.90 1.93 -10.01
C GLN A 65 1.57 2.01 -8.51
N TYR A 66 0.53 2.76 -8.16
CA TYR A 66 0.03 2.82 -6.79
C TYR A 66 -0.46 1.45 -6.29
N GLY A 67 -1.08 0.66 -7.16
CA GLY A 67 -1.46 -0.72 -6.90
C GLY A 67 -0.26 -1.61 -6.55
N VAL A 68 0.86 -1.48 -7.26
CA VAL A 68 2.11 -2.20 -6.93
C VAL A 68 2.68 -1.71 -5.59
N LEU A 69 2.76 -0.40 -5.37
CA LEU A 69 3.25 0.20 -4.12
C LEU A 69 2.46 -0.28 -2.88
N ILE A 70 1.14 -0.32 -2.96
CA ILE A 70 0.31 -0.87 -1.86
C ILE A 70 0.41 -2.39 -1.80
N GLY A 71 0.43 -3.06 -2.95
CA GLY A 71 0.48 -4.51 -3.07
C GLY A 71 1.74 -5.11 -2.46
N GLN A 72 2.89 -4.44 -2.59
CA GLN A 72 4.16 -4.89 -2.02
C GLN A 72 4.19 -4.83 -0.48
N CYS A 73 3.26 -4.11 0.15
CA CYS A 73 3.14 -4.08 1.61
C CYS A 73 2.60 -5.39 2.22
N ARG A 74 2.35 -6.42 1.41
CA ARG A 74 2.07 -7.79 1.90
C ARG A 74 3.33 -8.52 2.38
N TYR A 75 4.50 -8.16 1.85
CA TYR A 75 5.74 -8.90 2.04
C TYR A 75 6.40 -8.73 3.42
N PRO A 76 6.35 -7.56 4.09
CA PRO A 76 6.82 -7.45 5.47
C PRO A 76 6.14 -8.48 6.38
N LYS A 77 6.92 -9.13 7.25
CA LYS A 77 6.46 -10.29 8.02
C LYS A 77 5.50 -9.93 9.15
N THR A 78 5.68 -8.78 9.80
CA THR A 78 4.88 -8.37 10.96
C THR A 78 3.75 -7.42 10.56
N GLY A 79 2.62 -7.47 11.29
CA GLY A 79 1.49 -6.56 11.07
C GLY A 79 1.90 -5.09 11.13
N GLN A 80 2.71 -4.73 12.12
CA GLN A 80 3.24 -3.37 12.28
C GLN A 80 4.08 -2.91 11.08
N ALA A 81 4.92 -3.77 10.51
CA ALA A 81 5.72 -3.42 9.34
C ALA A 81 4.85 -3.23 8.08
N ARG A 82 3.79 -4.04 7.92
CA ARG A 82 2.82 -3.87 6.83
C ARG A 82 2.05 -2.56 6.95
N GLU A 83 1.65 -2.20 8.16
CA GLU A 83 0.99 -0.92 8.42
C GLU A 83 1.92 0.25 8.12
N ARG A 84 3.16 0.22 8.63
CA ARG A 84 4.17 1.23 8.34
C ARG A 84 4.38 1.41 6.83
N CYS A 85 4.51 0.31 6.08
CA CYS A 85 4.62 0.34 4.63
C CYS A 85 3.45 1.09 3.98
N ARG A 86 2.20 0.74 4.33
CA ARG A 86 1.02 1.39 3.75
C ARG A 86 0.92 2.87 4.11
N THR A 87 1.29 3.23 5.34
CA THR A 87 1.32 4.63 5.80
C THR A 87 2.35 5.43 5.02
N GLN A 88 3.55 4.89 4.82
CA GLN A 88 4.57 5.55 4.00
C GLN A 88 4.15 5.70 2.54
N VAL A 89 3.54 4.67 1.94
CA VAL A 89 3.03 4.76 0.56
C VAL A 89 2.00 5.89 0.45
N ARG A 90 1.04 5.96 1.37
CA ARG A 90 0.01 7.01 1.39
C ARG A 90 0.56 8.41 1.67
N ALA A 91 1.64 8.50 2.45
CA ALA A 91 2.30 9.75 2.77
C ALA A 91 3.15 10.27 1.60
N LYS A 92 3.78 9.38 0.84
CA LYS A 92 4.72 9.74 -0.24
C LYS A 92 4.07 9.87 -1.61
N TYR A 93 3.00 9.12 -1.87
CA TYR A 93 2.43 8.99 -3.22
C TYR A 93 0.95 9.40 -3.27
N VAL A 94 0.54 9.90 -4.42
CA VAL A 94 -0.86 10.19 -4.76
C VAL A 94 -1.16 9.64 -6.16
N VAL A 95 -2.38 9.15 -6.36
CA VAL A 95 -2.82 8.70 -7.68
C VAL A 95 -3.05 9.92 -8.58
N GLY A 96 -2.36 9.93 -9.73
CA GLY A 96 -2.39 11.00 -10.72
C GLY A 96 -1.89 10.48 -12.07
N ALA A 97 -0.90 11.15 -12.65
CA ALA A 97 -0.28 10.71 -13.90
C ALA A 97 0.70 9.54 -13.73
N PHE A 98 0.96 8.82 -14.83
CA PHE A 98 2.05 7.82 -14.87
C PHE A 98 3.39 8.49 -14.61
N ASN A 99 4.18 7.89 -13.71
CA ASN A 99 5.47 8.41 -13.32
C ASN A 99 6.60 7.52 -13.88
N PRO A 100 7.27 7.93 -14.98
CA PRO A 100 8.36 7.15 -15.55
C PRO A 100 9.62 7.12 -14.68
N ALA A 101 9.75 8.01 -13.70
CA ALA A 101 10.88 8.06 -12.79
C ALA A 101 10.71 7.15 -11.56
N LEU A 102 9.53 6.56 -11.36
CA LEU A 102 9.32 5.58 -10.30
C LEU A 102 10.04 4.27 -10.65
N ASP A 103 11.02 3.88 -9.81
CA ASP A 103 11.75 2.62 -9.99
C ASP A 103 10.84 1.41 -9.74
N CYS A 104 10.20 0.91 -10.78
CA CYS A 104 9.40 -0.31 -10.74
C CYS A 104 10.17 -1.47 -11.37
N ARG A 105 10.25 -2.59 -10.66
CA ARG A 105 11.02 -3.77 -11.03
C ARG A 105 10.24 -5.04 -10.76
N THR A 106 10.41 -6.02 -11.65
CA THR A 106 9.77 -7.32 -11.56
C THR A 106 10.79 -8.43 -11.75
N TYR A 107 10.88 -9.34 -10.78
CA TYR A 107 11.70 -10.55 -10.87
C TYR A 107 10.90 -11.73 -10.34
N SER A 108 10.97 -12.88 -11.03
CA SER A 108 10.35 -14.12 -10.55
C SER A 108 8.85 -13.96 -10.21
N GLY A 109 8.12 -13.14 -10.98
CA GLY A 109 6.69 -12.84 -10.76
C GLY A 109 6.40 -11.88 -9.59
N ILE A 110 7.42 -11.33 -8.94
CA ILE A 110 7.33 -10.37 -7.86
C ILE A 110 7.57 -8.97 -8.42
N SER A 111 6.55 -8.11 -8.36
CA SER A 111 6.66 -6.69 -8.73
C SER A 111 6.72 -5.81 -7.50
N VAL A 112 7.67 -4.88 -7.49
CA VAL A 112 7.80 -3.83 -6.47
C VAL A 112 8.17 -2.50 -7.11
N CYS A 113 7.80 -1.41 -6.47
CA CYS A 113 8.15 -0.06 -6.87
C CYS A 113 8.79 0.73 -5.73
N GLY A 114 9.66 1.68 -6.10
CA GLY A 114 10.35 2.58 -5.19
C GLY A 114 11.39 1.88 -4.30
N THR A 115 11.80 2.60 -3.26
CA THR A 115 12.75 2.09 -2.26
C THR A 115 12.07 1.10 -1.33
N LEU A 116 12.71 -0.05 -1.12
CA LEU A 116 12.23 -1.09 -0.19
C LEU A 116 12.85 -0.87 1.20
N GLU A 117 12.00 -0.84 2.23
CA GLU A 117 12.46 -0.90 3.61
C GLU A 117 12.78 -2.36 3.98
N LEU A 118 14.05 -2.73 3.86
CA LEU A 118 14.49 -4.09 4.15
C LEU A 118 14.74 -4.30 5.64
N SER A 119 14.22 -5.42 6.17
CA SER A 119 14.56 -5.91 7.51
C SER A 119 16.03 -6.35 7.60
N ALA A 120 16.54 -6.61 8.80
CA ALA A 120 17.90 -7.14 8.97
C ALA A 120 18.08 -8.50 8.26
N ALA A 121 17.10 -9.40 8.37
CA ALA A 121 17.14 -10.71 7.71
C ALA A 121 17.09 -10.57 6.17
N GLN A 122 16.29 -9.63 5.67
CA GLN A 122 16.22 -9.35 4.23
C GLN A 122 17.54 -8.80 3.73
N ARG A 123 18.16 -7.84 4.42
CA ARG A 123 19.49 -7.31 4.06
C ARG A 123 20.55 -8.40 4.03
N ALA A 124 20.59 -9.28 5.03
CA ALA A 124 21.51 -10.41 5.05
C ALA A 124 21.32 -11.33 3.83
N CYS A 125 20.08 -11.65 3.47
CA CYS A 125 19.78 -12.39 2.25
C CYS A 125 20.25 -11.68 0.98
N VAL A 126 20.14 -10.34 0.91
CA VAL A 126 20.61 -9.61 -0.26
C VAL A 126 22.13 -9.73 -0.38
N GLU A 127 22.88 -9.55 0.70
CA GLU A 127 24.34 -9.71 0.71
C GLU A 127 24.75 -11.12 0.26
N GLU A 128 24.15 -12.16 0.86
CA GLU A 128 24.39 -13.57 0.52
C GLU A 128 24.10 -13.85 -0.97
N SER A 129 22.95 -13.41 -1.46
CA SER A 129 22.54 -13.62 -2.84
C SER A 129 23.48 -12.91 -3.82
N THR A 130 23.93 -11.69 -3.49
CA THR A 130 24.89 -10.97 -4.32
C THR A 130 26.28 -11.59 -4.29
N GLY A 131 26.72 -12.14 -3.15
CA GLY A 131 27.95 -12.91 -3.06
C GLY A 131 27.90 -14.20 -3.89
N GLY A 132 26.70 -14.77 -4.06
CA GLY A 132 26.42 -15.90 -4.95
C GLY A 132 26.23 -15.53 -6.43
N GLY A 133 26.40 -14.26 -6.82
CA GLY A 133 26.36 -13.81 -8.22
C GLY A 133 25.03 -13.25 -8.71
N LEU A 134 24.02 -13.07 -7.85
CA LEU A 134 22.82 -12.30 -8.24
C LEU A 134 23.13 -10.81 -8.34
N THR A 135 22.43 -10.11 -9.24
CA THR A 135 22.46 -8.65 -9.22
C THR A 135 21.77 -8.13 -7.96
N ARG A 136 22.30 -7.04 -7.38
CA ARG A 136 21.71 -6.37 -6.22
C ARG A 136 20.22 -6.09 -6.42
N ARG A 137 19.85 -5.58 -7.60
CA ARG A 137 18.46 -5.26 -7.94
C ARG A 137 17.53 -6.46 -7.89
N ARG A 138 17.96 -7.63 -8.37
CA ARG A 138 17.17 -8.87 -8.30
C ARG A 138 17.09 -9.38 -6.86
N ALA A 139 18.23 -9.43 -6.18
CA ALA A 139 18.33 -9.92 -4.82
C ALA A 139 17.43 -9.13 -3.85
N GLU A 140 17.38 -7.80 -3.97
CA GLU A 140 16.48 -6.97 -3.14
C GLU A 140 15.00 -7.33 -3.32
N VAL A 141 14.54 -7.58 -4.55
CA VAL A 141 13.13 -7.93 -4.82
C VAL A 141 12.80 -9.32 -4.27
N GLU A 142 13.64 -10.29 -4.58
CA GLU A 142 13.41 -11.68 -4.14
C GLU A 142 13.52 -11.80 -2.62
N CYS A 143 14.56 -11.21 -2.00
CA CYS A 143 14.71 -11.24 -0.55
C CYS A 143 13.61 -10.46 0.17
N TYR A 144 13.14 -9.32 -0.37
CA TYR A 144 12.02 -8.59 0.23
C TYR A 144 10.74 -9.42 0.27
N ALA A 145 10.48 -10.22 -0.78
CA ALA A 145 9.28 -11.06 -0.84
C ALA A 145 9.38 -12.34 0.01
N PHE A 146 10.55 -12.99 0.00
CA PHE A 146 10.68 -14.34 0.55
C PHE A 146 11.27 -14.41 1.97
N ARG A 147 12.03 -13.40 2.43
CA ARG A 147 12.70 -13.42 3.74
C ARG A 147 12.04 -12.54 4.79
#